data_AF-A0A0Q1AZR4-F1
#
_entry.id   AF-A0A0Q1AZR4-F1
#
_cell.length_a   1.000
_cell.length_b   1.000
_cell.length_c   1.000
_cell.angle_alpha   90.00
_cell.angle_beta   90.00
_cell.angle_gamma   90.00
#
_symmetry.space_group_name_H-M   'P 1'
#
loop_
_entity.id
_entity.type
_entity.pdbx_description
1 polymer ?
#
loop_
_entity_poly.entity_id
_entity_poly.type
_entity_poly.pdbx_seq_one_letter_code
_entity_poly.pdbx_strand_id
1 'polypeptide(L)'
;MGSFKPLNYFQWAQHVDIVTWDSYPDPREGLPIQHAMMNDLMRSLRKGQPFILMEQVTSHVNWRDINVPKPPGVMRLWSYATIARGADGIMFFQWRQSRAGAEKFHGAMVPHFLNENNRIYREVTQLGQELKKLDCLVGSRIKAEVAIIFDWENWWAVELSSKPHNKLRYIPIVEAYYRELYKRNIAVDFVRPSDDLTKYKVVIAPMLYMVKEGEDENLRQFVANGGTLIVSFFSGIVDENDRVHLGGYPGPLRDILGIFVEEFVPYPETKVNKIYSNDGEYDCTTWADIIRLEGAEPLATFKGDWYAGLPAVTRNCYGKGEGIYVGTYPDSNYLGRLLEQVFAKHHINPILEVAENIEVQQRETDEWKYLIIINHNDYEVTLSLPEDKIYQNMIDGKCFRGGELRIQGIDVAVLREHDEAGKV
;
A
#
# COMPACT_ATOMS: atom_id res chain seq x y z
N MET A 1 -11.79 -8.90 4.91
CA MET A 1 -10.55 -9.11 5.66
C MET A 1 -9.41 -9.30 4.67
N GLY A 2 -8.45 -8.37 4.58
CA GLY A 2 -7.25 -8.53 3.71
C GLY A 2 -6.07 -9.13 4.48
N SER A 3 -5.53 -8.41 5.46
CA SER A 3 -4.50 -8.87 6.39
C SER A 3 -5.10 -9.76 7.49
N PHE A 4 -5.66 -10.91 7.11
CA PHE A 4 -6.20 -11.86 8.07
C PHE A 4 -5.05 -12.66 8.69
N LYS A 5 -4.70 -12.33 9.94
CA LYS A 5 -3.52 -12.90 10.61
C LYS A 5 -3.52 -14.44 10.66
N PRO A 6 -4.61 -15.16 10.98
CA PRO A 6 -4.54 -16.62 11.19
C PRO A 6 -4.15 -17.49 9.99
N LEU A 7 -4.08 -16.96 8.76
CA LEU A 7 -3.80 -17.74 7.55
C LEU A 7 -2.70 -17.09 6.70
N ASN A 8 -1.78 -17.89 6.15
CA ASN A 8 -0.78 -17.39 5.19
C ASN A 8 -1.37 -17.33 3.78
N TYR A 9 -1.83 -16.15 3.34
CA TYR A 9 -2.48 -16.04 2.04
C TYR A 9 -1.55 -16.19 0.84
N PHE A 10 -0.23 -15.96 0.96
CA PHE A 10 0.70 -16.28 -0.13
C PHE A 10 0.78 -17.79 -0.41
N GLN A 11 0.64 -18.63 0.63
CA GLN A 11 0.54 -20.08 0.45
C GLN A 11 -0.83 -20.48 -0.10
N TRP A 12 -1.93 -19.97 0.48
CA TRP A 12 -3.29 -20.26 0.00
C TRP A 12 -3.52 -19.86 -1.46
N ALA A 13 -2.95 -18.73 -1.88
CA ALA A 13 -3.08 -18.21 -3.24
C ALA A 13 -2.58 -19.19 -4.30
N GLN A 14 -1.66 -20.10 -3.98
CA GLN A 14 -1.17 -21.14 -4.90
C GLN A 14 -2.22 -22.21 -5.22
N HIS A 15 -3.25 -22.33 -4.38
CA HIS A 15 -4.27 -23.37 -4.45
C HIS A 15 -5.63 -22.88 -4.98
N VAL A 16 -5.72 -21.62 -5.43
CA VAL A 16 -6.94 -21.02 -5.98
C VAL A 16 -6.67 -20.43 -7.36
N ASP A 17 -7.64 -20.49 -8.28
CA ASP A 17 -7.47 -19.96 -9.64
C ASP A 17 -7.48 -18.43 -9.68
N ILE A 18 -8.26 -17.81 -8.79
CA ILE A 18 -8.42 -16.38 -8.65
C ILE A 18 -8.50 -16.01 -7.17
N VAL A 19 -7.87 -14.89 -6.82
CA VAL A 19 -7.97 -14.32 -5.48
C VAL A 19 -9.30 -13.60 -5.37
N THR A 20 -9.99 -13.80 -4.26
CA THR A 20 -11.17 -13.03 -3.90
C THR A 20 -11.08 -12.58 -2.46
N TRP A 21 -11.67 -11.44 -2.12
CA TRP A 21 -11.67 -10.98 -0.74
C TRP A 21 -12.86 -10.08 -0.40
N ASP A 22 -13.05 -9.88 0.90
CA ASP A 22 -14.15 -9.07 1.45
C ASP A 22 -13.61 -7.76 1.99
N SER A 23 -14.18 -6.62 1.62
CA SER A 23 -13.71 -5.31 2.06
C SER A 23 -14.78 -4.53 2.80
N TYR A 24 -14.48 -4.19 4.05
CA TYR A 24 -15.36 -3.41 4.92
C TYR A 24 -14.59 -2.28 5.61
N PRO A 25 -14.08 -1.27 4.86
CA PRO A 25 -13.49 -0.07 5.44
C PRO A 25 -14.50 0.68 6.33
N ASP A 26 -14.01 1.27 7.42
CA ASP A 26 -14.82 2.07 8.34
C ASP A 26 -14.89 3.54 7.87
N PRO A 27 -16.07 4.07 7.51
CA PRO A 27 -16.21 5.47 7.12
C PRO A 27 -15.74 6.49 8.17
N ARG A 28 -15.59 6.09 9.43
CA ARG A 28 -15.06 6.95 10.51
C ARG A 28 -13.55 7.20 10.41
N GLU A 29 -12.81 6.37 9.68
CA GLU A 29 -11.35 6.47 9.55
C GLU A 29 -10.89 7.46 8.46
N GLY A 30 -11.84 8.05 7.72
CA GLY A 30 -11.56 9.02 6.66
C GLY A 30 -11.13 8.35 5.36
N LEU A 31 -9.96 8.72 4.83
CA LEU A 31 -9.44 8.12 3.60
C LEU A 31 -9.19 6.62 3.78
N PRO A 32 -9.66 5.76 2.84
CA PRO A 32 -9.62 4.31 3.00
C PRO A 32 -8.23 3.73 2.63
N ILE A 33 -7.14 4.27 3.19
CA ILE A 33 -5.76 3.88 2.85
C ILE A 33 -5.50 2.40 3.16
N GLN A 34 -6.03 1.89 4.26
CA GLN A 34 -5.92 0.47 4.57
C GLN A 34 -6.64 -0.40 3.52
N HIS A 35 -7.79 0.05 3.00
CA HIS A 35 -8.48 -0.66 1.92
C HIS A 35 -7.66 -0.67 0.63
N ALA A 36 -7.03 0.46 0.27
CA ALA A 36 -6.09 0.54 -0.84
C ALA A 36 -4.92 -0.44 -0.67
N MET A 37 -4.29 -0.44 0.52
CA MET A 37 -3.20 -1.36 0.86
C MET A 37 -3.61 -2.82 0.71
N MET A 38 -4.80 -3.17 1.19
CA MET A 38 -5.32 -4.53 1.09
C MET A 38 -5.64 -4.93 -0.35
N ASN A 39 -6.19 -4.03 -1.17
CA ASN A 39 -6.39 -4.31 -2.60
C ASN A 39 -5.06 -4.63 -3.30
N ASP A 40 -4.01 -3.85 -3.03
CA ASP A 40 -2.68 -4.11 -3.60
C ASP A 40 -2.11 -5.44 -3.09
N LEU A 41 -2.28 -5.76 -1.81
CA LEU A 41 -1.87 -7.04 -1.25
C LEU A 41 -2.59 -8.20 -1.95
N MET A 42 -3.91 -8.13 -2.10
CA MET A 42 -4.72 -9.19 -2.73
C MET A 42 -4.35 -9.37 -4.21
N ARG A 43 -4.13 -8.29 -4.95
CA ARG A 43 -3.62 -8.35 -6.34
C ARG A 43 -2.26 -9.04 -6.40
N SER A 44 -1.40 -8.77 -5.42
CA SER A 44 -0.03 -9.25 -5.43
C SER A 44 0.12 -10.73 -5.06
N LEU A 45 -0.83 -11.30 -4.31
CA LEU A 45 -0.86 -12.72 -3.93
C LEU A 45 -0.70 -13.68 -5.13
N ARG A 46 -1.18 -13.30 -6.32
CA ARG A 46 -0.98 -14.03 -7.57
C ARG A 46 -0.24 -13.20 -8.62
N LYS A 47 0.84 -12.53 -8.21
CA LYS A 47 1.80 -11.83 -9.10
C LYS A 47 1.11 -10.84 -10.05
N GLY A 48 0.23 -10.00 -9.50
CA GLY A 48 -0.46 -8.97 -10.28
C GLY A 48 -1.68 -9.46 -11.05
N GLN A 49 -2.09 -10.73 -10.92
CA GLN A 49 -3.32 -11.22 -11.52
C GLN A 49 -4.52 -10.44 -10.95
N PRO A 50 -5.48 -10.00 -11.78
CA PRO A 50 -6.70 -9.39 -11.28
C PRO A 50 -7.45 -10.28 -10.30
N PHE A 51 -8.16 -9.64 -9.37
CA PHE A 51 -8.91 -10.31 -8.31
C PHE A 51 -10.40 -9.93 -8.37
N ILE A 52 -11.24 -10.60 -7.57
CA ILE A 52 -12.64 -10.22 -7.40
C ILE A 52 -12.84 -9.68 -5.98
N LEU A 53 -13.42 -8.48 -5.86
CA LEU A 53 -13.97 -8.03 -4.59
C LEU A 53 -15.28 -8.79 -4.36
N MET A 54 -15.22 -9.87 -3.59
CA MET A 54 -16.34 -10.79 -3.36
C MET A 54 -17.40 -10.14 -2.48
N GLU A 55 -16.98 -9.37 -1.50
CA GLU A 55 -17.91 -8.66 -0.65
C GLU A 55 -17.46 -7.23 -0.38
N GLN A 56 -18.43 -6.34 -0.42
CA GLN A 56 -18.42 -5.09 0.31
C GLN A 56 -19.85 -4.74 0.69
N VAL A 57 -20.02 -3.76 1.57
CA VAL A 57 -21.34 -3.30 1.99
C VAL A 57 -21.83 -2.12 1.17
N THR A 58 -23.14 -2.08 0.89
CA THR A 58 -23.79 -0.97 0.17
C THR A 58 -23.95 0.29 1.01
N SER A 59 -23.97 0.17 2.34
CA SER A 59 -24.11 1.33 3.25
C SER A 59 -23.39 1.15 4.59
N HIS A 60 -23.86 0.24 5.45
CA HIS A 60 -23.34 0.02 6.80
C HIS A 60 -23.28 -1.48 7.10
N VAL A 61 -22.30 -1.89 7.90
CA VAL A 61 -22.23 -3.27 8.43
C VAL A 61 -23.11 -3.40 9.68
N ASN A 62 -23.08 -4.54 10.37
CA ASN A 62 -23.87 -4.80 11.58
C ASN A 62 -23.03 -5.18 12.81
N TRP A 63 -21.71 -5.33 12.67
CA TRP A 63 -20.84 -5.96 13.66
C TRP A 63 -19.83 -5.01 14.32
N ARG A 64 -19.73 -3.74 13.87
CA ARG A 64 -18.89 -2.74 14.54
C ARG A 64 -19.57 -2.23 15.81
N ASP A 65 -18.78 -1.60 16.67
CA ASP A 65 -19.24 -0.82 17.82
C ASP A 65 -20.25 0.27 17.39
N ILE A 66 -19.96 0.99 16.29
CA ILE A 66 -20.86 1.95 15.67
C ILE A 66 -20.87 1.74 14.16
N ASN A 67 -22.01 1.32 13.64
CA ASN A 67 -22.19 1.00 12.22
C ASN A 67 -22.58 2.23 11.40
N VAL A 68 -21.66 3.20 11.28
CA VAL A 68 -21.87 4.43 10.50
C VAL A 68 -22.10 4.09 9.02
N PRO A 69 -23.17 4.61 8.39
CA PRO A 69 -23.41 4.39 6.96
C PRO A 69 -22.45 5.21 6.11
N LYS A 70 -22.05 4.65 4.96
CA LYS A 70 -21.37 5.39 3.89
C LYS A 70 -22.21 6.63 3.49
N PRO A 71 -21.60 7.84 3.45
CA PRO A 71 -22.20 9.02 2.85
C PRO A 71 -22.59 8.79 1.37
N PRO A 72 -23.48 9.62 0.79
CA PRO A 72 -23.86 9.49 -0.61
C PRO A 72 -22.64 9.45 -1.54
N GLY A 73 -22.66 8.56 -2.53
CA GLY A 73 -21.59 8.43 -3.54
C GLY A 73 -20.37 7.62 -3.08
N VAL A 74 -20.11 7.51 -1.77
CA VAL A 74 -18.93 6.80 -1.24
C VAL A 74 -18.95 5.30 -1.57
N MET A 75 -20.13 4.67 -1.67
CA MET A 75 -20.24 3.28 -2.11
C MET A 75 -19.69 3.09 -3.53
N ARG A 76 -20.09 3.97 -4.45
CA ARG A 76 -19.58 4.00 -5.82
C ARG A 76 -18.09 4.33 -5.84
N LEU A 77 -17.66 5.37 -5.12
CA LEU A 77 -16.27 5.82 -5.04
C LEU A 77 -15.31 4.69 -4.64
N TRP A 78 -15.61 3.98 -3.54
CA TRP A 78 -14.76 2.88 -3.05
C TRP A 78 -14.82 1.62 -3.94
N SER A 79 -15.92 1.42 -4.68
CA SER A 79 -15.98 0.39 -5.72
C SER A 79 -14.94 0.68 -6.81
N TYR A 80 -14.86 1.92 -7.28
CA TYR A 80 -13.84 2.34 -8.25
C TYR A 80 -12.43 2.34 -7.67
N ALA A 81 -12.22 2.66 -6.40
CA ALA A 81 -10.91 2.51 -5.74
C ALA A 81 -10.43 1.05 -5.74
N THR A 82 -11.36 0.09 -5.70
CA THR A 82 -11.04 -1.33 -5.85
C THR A 82 -10.71 -1.69 -7.30
N ILE A 83 -11.51 -1.20 -8.27
CA ILE A 83 -11.24 -1.39 -9.71
C ILE A 83 -9.89 -0.82 -10.11
N ALA A 84 -9.56 0.38 -9.61
CA ALA A 84 -8.30 1.08 -9.81
C ALA A 84 -7.08 0.23 -9.45
N ARG A 85 -7.23 -0.67 -8.47
CA ARG A 85 -6.17 -1.52 -7.93
C ARG A 85 -6.17 -2.95 -8.45
N GLY A 86 -6.95 -3.24 -9.49
CA GLY A 86 -6.90 -4.50 -10.22
C GLY A 86 -8.07 -5.44 -9.96
N ALA A 87 -9.20 -4.95 -9.42
CA ALA A 87 -10.40 -5.77 -9.35
C ALA A 87 -11.08 -5.89 -10.72
N ASP A 88 -11.47 -7.11 -11.09
CA ASP A 88 -12.28 -7.44 -12.27
C ASP A 88 -13.73 -7.74 -11.92
N GLY A 89 -14.07 -7.75 -10.62
CA GLY A 89 -15.43 -7.93 -10.15
C GLY A 89 -15.68 -7.14 -8.87
N ILE A 90 -16.86 -6.52 -8.80
CA ILE A 90 -17.37 -5.79 -7.63
C ILE A 90 -18.68 -6.44 -7.20
N MET A 91 -18.64 -7.15 -6.08
CA MET A 91 -19.77 -7.87 -5.52
C MET A 91 -20.13 -7.33 -4.14
N PHE A 92 -21.33 -7.68 -3.66
CA PHE A 92 -21.87 -7.16 -2.41
C PHE A 92 -22.36 -8.28 -1.50
N PHE A 93 -21.97 -8.20 -0.23
CA PHE A 93 -22.78 -8.79 0.82
C PHE A 93 -23.79 -7.73 1.29
N GLN A 94 -25.08 -7.90 1.05
CA GLN A 94 -25.76 -8.99 0.35
C GLN A 94 -26.77 -8.44 -0.66
N TRP A 95 -27.41 -9.32 -1.43
CA TRP A 95 -28.44 -8.90 -2.38
C TRP A 95 -29.66 -8.28 -1.68
N ARG A 96 -30.27 -8.96 -0.70
CA ARG A 96 -31.45 -8.48 0.03
C ARG A 96 -31.22 -8.59 1.53
N GLN A 97 -31.55 -7.55 2.30
CA GLN A 97 -31.39 -7.59 3.75
C GLN A 97 -32.19 -8.74 4.35
N SER A 98 -31.52 -9.53 5.17
CA SER A 98 -32.11 -10.65 5.88
C SER A 98 -33.22 -10.18 6.83
N ARG A 99 -34.32 -10.93 6.92
CA ARG A 99 -35.45 -10.61 7.83
C ARG A 99 -35.14 -10.94 9.30
N ALA A 100 -34.27 -11.91 9.54
CA ALA A 100 -33.93 -12.43 10.86
C ALA A 100 -32.45 -12.85 10.92
N GLY A 101 -31.97 -13.21 12.10
CA GLY A 101 -30.56 -13.57 12.33
C GLY A 101 -29.69 -12.41 12.77
N ALA A 102 -28.38 -12.66 12.86
CA ALA A 102 -27.39 -11.69 13.33
C ALA A 102 -27.24 -10.50 12.36
N GLU A 103 -27.38 -10.74 11.06
CA GLU A 103 -27.09 -9.77 9.99
C GLU A 103 -28.34 -9.10 9.41
N LYS A 104 -29.48 -9.19 10.08
CA LYS A 104 -30.73 -8.53 9.66
C LYS A 104 -30.63 -7.01 9.48
N PHE A 105 -29.60 -6.39 10.08
CA PHE A 105 -29.30 -4.96 9.94
C PHE A 105 -28.04 -4.69 9.12
N HIS A 106 -27.41 -5.71 8.52
CA HIS A 106 -26.32 -5.48 7.57
C HIS A 106 -26.90 -4.86 6.29
N GLY A 107 -26.23 -3.88 5.70
CA GLY A 107 -26.65 -3.27 4.44
C GLY A 107 -26.78 -4.29 3.31
N ALA A 108 -27.69 -4.05 2.37
CA ALA A 108 -27.86 -4.87 1.18
C ALA A 108 -28.23 -4.00 -0.03
N MET A 109 -28.17 -4.57 -1.23
CA MET A 109 -28.62 -3.90 -2.46
C MET A 109 -30.12 -3.61 -2.43
N VAL A 110 -30.90 -4.51 -1.80
CA VAL A 110 -32.33 -4.35 -1.56
C VAL A 110 -32.62 -4.33 -0.06
N PRO A 111 -32.85 -3.14 0.52
CA PRO A 111 -33.22 -2.98 1.93
C PRO A 111 -34.57 -3.63 2.28
N HIS A 112 -34.89 -3.69 3.58
CA HIS A 112 -36.22 -4.14 4.03
C HIS A 112 -37.36 -3.30 3.45
N PHE A 113 -37.12 -1.99 3.27
CA PHE A 113 -38.04 -1.10 2.57
C PHE A 113 -37.86 -1.21 1.06
N LEU A 114 -38.85 -1.80 0.39
CA LEU A 114 -38.86 -2.02 -1.05
C LEU A 114 -39.34 -0.77 -1.80
N ASN A 115 -38.42 0.15 -2.11
CA ASN A 115 -38.73 1.34 -2.90
C ASN A 115 -37.54 1.73 -3.77
N GLU A 116 -37.76 1.93 -5.07
CA GLU A 116 -36.73 2.32 -6.04
C GLU A 116 -36.18 3.74 -5.82
N ASN A 117 -36.92 4.61 -5.12
CA ASN A 117 -36.43 5.92 -4.69
C ASN A 117 -35.42 5.83 -3.53
N ASN A 118 -35.18 4.64 -2.98
CA ASN A 118 -34.19 4.43 -1.94
C ASN A 118 -32.79 4.80 -2.49
N ARG A 119 -32.05 5.64 -1.74
CA ARG A 119 -30.68 6.05 -2.09
C ARG A 119 -29.77 4.85 -2.42
N ILE A 120 -29.79 3.82 -1.57
CA ILE A 120 -28.94 2.62 -1.73
C ILE A 120 -29.22 1.94 -3.06
N TYR A 121 -30.50 1.75 -3.40
CA TYR A 121 -30.91 1.12 -4.65
C TYR A 121 -30.46 1.94 -5.87
N ARG A 122 -30.62 3.28 -5.81
CA ARG A 122 -30.19 4.20 -6.88
C ARG A 122 -28.67 4.16 -7.10
N GLU A 123 -27.87 4.21 -6.04
CA GLU A 123 -26.41 4.16 -6.15
C GLU A 123 -25.93 2.81 -6.69
N VAL A 124 -26.51 1.70 -6.22
CA VAL A 124 -26.19 0.35 -6.73
C VAL A 124 -26.57 0.21 -8.20
N THR A 125 -27.73 0.73 -8.60
CA THR A 125 -28.19 0.70 -10.00
C THR A 125 -27.29 1.57 -10.88
N GLN A 126 -26.90 2.75 -10.42
CA GLN A 126 -25.95 3.61 -11.11
C GLN A 126 -24.63 2.86 -11.36
N LEU A 127 -24.01 2.33 -10.30
CA LEU A 127 -22.76 1.57 -10.42
C LEU A 127 -22.92 0.42 -11.43
N GLY A 128 -23.98 -0.38 -11.32
CA GLY A 128 -24.25 -1.48 -12.23
C GLY A 128 -24.41 -1.08 -13.71
N GLN A 129 -24.91 0.14 -14.01
CA GLN A 129 -24.97 0.64 -15.39
C GLN A 129 -23.63 1.15 -15.90
N GLU A 130 -22.80 1.71 -15.02
CA GLU A 130 -21.46 2.16 -15.39
C GLU A 130 -20.52 0.97 -15.61
N LEU A 131 -20.55 -0.06 -14.76
CA LEU A 131 -19.70 -1.24 -14.90
C LEU A 131 -19.86 -1.97 -16.25
N LYS A 132 -21.06 -1.97 -16.83
CA LYS A 132 -21.31 -2.53 -18.19
C LYS A 132 -20.52 -1.86 -19.31
N LYS A 133 -19.98 -0.66 -19.06
CA LYS A 133 -19.19 0.09 -20.03
C LYS A 133 -17.69 -0.16 -19.89
N LEU A 134 -17.29 -0.93 -18.87
CA LEU A 134 -15.90 -1.09 -18.45
C LEU A 134 -15.32 -2.47 -18.76
N ASP A 135 -15.97 -3.28 -19.59
CA ASP A 135 -15.48 -4.61 -20.00
C ASP A 135 -14.03 -4.57 -20.54
N CYS A 136 -13.63 -3.44 -21.15
CA CYS A 136 -12.28 -3.23 -21.65
C CYS A 136 -11.18 -3.17 -20.57
N LEU A 137 -11.54 -3.00 -19.29
CA LEU A 137 -10.61 -3.08 -18.15
C LEU A 137 -10.37 -4.50 -17.67
N VAL A 138 -11.25 -5.46 -17.99
CA VAL A 138 -11.12 -6.84 -17.50
C VAL A 138 -9.81 -7.45 -17.99
N GLY A 139 -9.04 -8.06 -17.08
CA GLY A 139 -7.73 -8.62 -17.38
C GLY A 139 -6.58 -7.61 -17.39
N SER A 140 -6.86 -6.30 -17.39
CA SER A 140 -5.81 -5.27 -17.38
C SER A 140 -5.02 -5.29 -16.06
N ARG A 141 -3.72 -4.99 -16.15
CA ARG A 141 -2.75 -5.11 -15.05
C ARG A 141 -2.17 -3.76 -14.65
N ILE A 142 -1.50 -3.73 -13.50
CA ILE A 142 -0.80 -2.56 -12.98
C ILE A 142 0.69 -2.85 -13.04
N LYS A 143 1.48 -1.89 -13.52
CA LYS A 143 2.95 -1.92 -13.45
C LYS A 143 3.40 -1.12 -12.24
N ALA A 144 4.02 -1.80 -11.28
CA ALA A 144 4.65 -1.20 -10.12
C ALA A 144 6.18 -1.33 -10.23
N GLU A 145 6.90 -0.24 -9.99
CA GLU A 145 8.37 -0.22 -9.86
C GLU A 145 8.82 -0.25 -8.39
N VAL A 146 7.87 -0.18 -7.46
CA VAL A 146 8.11 -0.26 -6.01
C VAL A 146 7.41 -1.48 -5.43
N ALA A 147 8.10 -2.20 -4.56
CA ALA A 147 7.54 -3.31 -3.81
C ALA A 147 7.66 -3.08 -2.30
N ILE A 148 6.67 -3.59 -1.55
CA ILE A 148 6.76 -3.74 -0.10
C ILE A 148 6.83 -5.23 0.23
N ILE A 149 7.81 -5.63 1.03
CA ILE A 149 7.91 -6.97 1.57
C ILE A 149 6.85 -7.17 2.65
N PHE A 150 6.05 -8.21 2.48
CA PHE A 150 5.06 -8.68 3.43
C PHE A 150 5.14 -10.20 3.55
N ASP A 151 5.25 -10.70 4.77
CA ASP A 151 5.26 -12.14 5.03
C ASP A 151 4.43 -12.46 6.28
N TRP A 152 3.53 -13.44 6.16
CA TRP A 152 2.65 -13.83 7.27
C TRP A 152 3.41 -14.52 8.40
N GLU A 153 4.44 -15.32 8.09
CA GLU A 153 5.23 -16.03 9.11
C GLU A 153 6.10 -15.03 9.90
N ASN A 154 6.69 -14.05 9.21
CA ASN A 154 7.30 -12.88 9.84
C ASN A 154 6.32 -12.14 10.76
N TRP A 155 5.10 -11.86 10.28
CA TRP A 155 4.08 -11.19 11.08
C TRP A 155 3.66 -12.01 12.31
N TRP A 156 3.58 -13.33 12.19
CA TRP A 156 3.32 -14.20 13.33
C TRP A 156 4.45 -14.10 14.35
N ALA A 157 5.69 -14.29 13.91
CA ALA A 157 6.86 -14.37 14.77
C ALA A 157 7.14 -13.06 15.50
N VAL A 158 7.07 -11.92 14.80
CA VAL A 158 7.39 -10.59 15.38
C VAL A 158 6.38 -10.15 16.44
N GLU A 159 5.14 -10.64 16.36
CA GLU A 159 4.07 -10.34 17.33
C GLU A 159 3.80 -11.48 18.33
N LEU A 160 4.67 -12.50 18.41
CA LEU A 160 4.67 -13.41 19.55
C LEU A 160 5.02 -12.66 20.84
N SER A 161 4.65 -13.23 21.99
CA SER A 161 5.07 -12.70 23.30
C SER A 161 6.58 -12.78 23.50
N SER A 162 7.09 -12.03 24.48
CA SER A 162 8.50 -12.02 24.91
C SER A 162 9.46 -11.36 23.91
N LYS A 163 9.01 -10.26 23.31
CA LYS A 163 9.82 -9.36 22.47
C LYS A 163 10.29 -8.13 23.27
N PRO A 164 11.31 -7.39 22.81
CA PRO A 164 11.75 -6.16 23.48
C PRO A 164 10.61 -5.16 23.67
N HIS A 165 9.66 -5.12 22.73
CA HIS A 165 8.39 -4.39 22.88
C HIS A 165 7.19 -5.29 22.52
N ASN A 166 6.53 -5.87 23.53
CA ASN A 166 5.39 -6.77 23.34
C ASN A 166 4.12 -6.13 22.73
N LYS A 167 4.09 -4.81 22.54
CA LYS A 167 2.97 -4.12 21.88
C LYS A 167 3.32 -3.66 20.46
N LEU A 168 4.49 -4.03 19.96
CA LEU A 168 4.86 -3.76 18.58
C LEU A 168 3.85 -4.43 17.65
N ARG A 169 3.40 -3.70 16.62
CA ARG A 169 2.41 -4.18 15.66
C ARG A 169 2.96 -4.02 14.26
N TYR A 170 2.93 -5.09 13.48
CA TYR A 170 3.52 -5.14 12.14
C TYR A 170 2.75 -4.32 11.12
N ILE A 171 1.42 -4.50 11.07
CA ILE A 171 0.58 -3.82 10.06
C ILE A 171 0.70 -2.29 10.12
N PRO A 172 0.69 -1.62 11.29
CA PRO A 172 0.92 -0.18 11.34
C PRO A 172 2.28 0.28 10.78
N ILE A 173 3.34 -0.50 10.97
CA ILE A 173 4.67 -0.17 10.42
C ILE A 173 4.66 -0.31 8.89
N VAL A 174 4.08 -1.38 8.36
CA VAL A 174 3.88 -1.56 6.91
C VAL A 174 3.03 -0.43 6.31
N GLU A 175 1.92 -0.10 6.98
CA GLU A 175 1.00 0.96 6.56
C GLU A 175 1.66 2.34 6.53
N ALA A 176 2.61 2.62 7.42
CA ALA A 176 3.32 3.90 7.44
C ALA A 176 4.10 4.15 6.14
N TYR A 177 4.81 3.14 5.63
CA TYR A 177 5.49 3.22 4.34
C TYR A 177 4.48 3.26 3.18
N TYR A 178 3.46 2.41 3.23
CA TYR A 178 2.42 2.37 2.19
C TYR A 178 1.68 3.71 2.05
N ARG A 179 1.39 4.39 3.15
CA ARG A 179 0.70 5.67 3.19
C ARG A 179 1.44 6.76 2.43
N GLU A 180 2.77 6.78 2.49
CA GLU A 180 3.58 7.75 1.75
C GLU A 180 3.61 7.47 0.24
N LEU A 181 3.52 6.20 -0.17
CA LEU A 181 3.35 5.79 -1.57
C LEU A 181 1.95 6.14 -2.08
N TYR A 182 0.92 5.88 -1.27
CA TYR A 182 -0.48 6.19 -1.58
C TYR A 182 -0.68 7.68 -1.84
N LYS A 183 -0.18 8.55 -0.95
CA LYS A 183 -0.26 10.02 -1.11
C LYS A 183 0.38 10.53 -2.40
N ARG A 184 1.37 9.80 -2.93
CA ARG A 184 2.12 10.15 -4.13
C ARG A 184 1.64 9.41 -5.37
N ASN A 185 0.52 8.69 -5.30
CA ASN A 185 -0.01 7.92 -6.44
C ASN A 185 1.02 6.96 -7.08
N ILE A 186 1.93 6.41 -6.26
CA ILE A 186 2.90 5.41 -6.71
C ILE A 186 2.25 4.04 -6.65
N ALA A 187 2.32 3.29 -7.75
CA ALA A 187 1.87 1.91 -7.80
C ALA A 187 2.80 1.01 -6.98
N VAL A 188 2.21 0.14 -6.15
CA VAL A 188 2.94 -0.71 -5.20
C VAL A 188 2.47 -2.15 -5.34
N ASP A 189 3.41 -3.09 -5.45
CA ASP A 189 3.13 -4.51 -5.25
C ASP A 189 3.61 -4.97 -3.87
N PHE A 190 2.98 -6.03 -3.35
CA PHE A 190 3.45 -6.75 -2.17
C PHE A 190 4.17 -8.04 -2.56
N VAL A 191 5.34 -8.27 -2.00
CA VAL A 191 6.20 -9.42 -2.34
C VAL A 191 6.72 -10.10 -1.08
N ARG A 192 7.19 -11.34 -1.21
CA ARG A 192 8.00 -12.00 -0.19
C ARG A 192 9.48 -11.76 -0.48
N PRO A 193 10.38 -11.88 0.51
CA PRO A 193 11.81 -11.72 0.29
C PRO A 193 12.39 -12.67 -0.78
N SER A 194 11.76 -13.83 -0.98
CA SER A 194 12.14 -14.85 -1.96
C SER A 194 11.49 -14.72 -3.34
N ASP A 195 10.57 -13.77 -3.55
CA ASP A 195 9.94 -13.55 -4.86
C ASP A 195 10.92 -12.91 -5.86
N ASP A 196 10.57 -12.91 -7.15
CA ASP A 196 11.36 -12.24 -8.19
C ASP A 196 11.28 -10.71 -8.02
N LEU A 197 12.43 -10.10 -7.71
CA LEU A 197 12.55 -8.66 -7.47
C LEU A 197 13.05 -7.87 -8.69
N THR A 198 13.36 -8.52 -9.81
CA THR A 198 14.09 -7.92 -10.94
C THR A 198 13.36 -6.77 -11.63
N LYS A 199 12.03 -6.74 -11.56
CA LYS A 199 11.20 -5.68 -12.15
C LYS A 199 11.09 -4.42 -11.27
N TYR A 200 11.48 -4.50 -10.01
CA TYR A 200 11.39 -3.37 -9.07
C TYR A 200 12.69 -2.58 -9.07
N LYS A 201 12.58 -1.28 -8.80
CA LYS A 201 13.70 -0.38 -8.57
C LYS A 201 13.91 -0.15 -7.07
N VAL A 202 12.83 -0.19 -6.29
CA VAL A 202 12.82 0.02 -4.84
C VAL A 202 12.06 -1.11 -4.17
N VAL A 203 12.68 -1.72 -3.16
CA VAL A 203 12.04 -2.73 -2.29
C VAL A 203 12.10 -2.20 -0.85
N ILE A 204 10.96 -2.14 -0.20
CA ILE A 204 10.83 -1.69 1.19
C ILE A 204 10.52 -2.92 2.05
N ALA A 205 11.27 -3.12 3.13
CA ALA A 205 11.15 -4.21 4.08
C ALA A 205 10.87 -3.65 5.49
N PRO A 206 9.63 -3.22 5.79
CA PRO A 206 9.28 -2.74 7.11
C PRO A 206 9.29 -3.93 8.07
N MET A 207 10.14 -3.88 9.08
CA MET A 207 10.25 -4.86 10.18
C MET A 207 10.29 -6.31 9.67
N LEU A 208 11.25 -6.59 8.77
CA LEU A 208 11.56 -7.93 8.27
C LEU A 208 12.36 -8.70 9.32
N TYR A 209 11.72 -8.97 10.45
CA TYR A 209 12.26 -9.63 11.63
C TYR A 209 12.83 -11.02 11.32
N MET A 210 12.11 -11.79 10.52
CA MET A 210 12.49 -13.13 10.07
C MET A 210 13.08 -13.07 8.65
N VAL A 211 14.26 -13.68 8.48
CA VAL A 211 14.91 -13.90 7.18
C VAL A 211 15.24 -15.38 7.07
N LYS A 212 14.57 -16.06 6.14
CA LYS A 212 14.68 -17.51 5.90
C LYS A 212 15.89 -17.80 5.03
N GLU A 213 16.33 -19.05 5.01
CA GLU A 213 17.47 -19.48 4.19
C GLU A 213 17.30 -19.05 2.70
N GLY A 214 18.31 -18.34 2.17
CA GLY A 214 18.37 -17.89 0.78
C GLY A 214 17.60 -16.59 0.47
N GLU A 215 16.77 -16.10 1.38
CA GLU A 215 16.07 -14.81 1.21
C GLU A 215 17.04 -13.62 1.19
N ASP A 216 18.08 -13.68 2.02
CA ASP A 216 19.13 -12.67 2.08
C ASP A 216 19.93 -12.57 0.78
N GLU A 217 20.22 -13.71 0.14
CA GLU A 217 20.94 -13.73 -1.14
C GLU A 217 20.10 -13.09 -2.25
N ASN A 218 18.78 -13.33 -2.28
CA ASN A 218 17.92 -12.66 -3.26
C ASN A 218 17.91 -11.13 -3.06
N LEU A 219 17.84 -10.67 -1.81
CA LEU A 219 17.95 -9.24 -1.48
C LEU A 219 19.32 -8.67 -1.85
N ARG A 220 20.39 -9.42 -1.59
CA ARG A 220 21.78 -9.05 -1.97
C ARG A 220 21.91 -8.88 -3.47
N GLN A 221 21.37 -9.80 -4.25
CA GLN A 221 21.37 -9.73 -5.72
C GLN A 221 20.55 -8.55 -6.24
N PHE A 222 19.37 -8.29 -5.65
CA PHE A 222 18.56 -7.12 -5.99
C PHE A 222 19.33 -5.82 -5.82
N VAL A 223 19.98 -5.62 -4.67
CA VAL A 223 20.77 -4.41 -4.40
C VAL A 223 22.02 -4.37 -5.29
N ALA A 224 22.75 -5.48 -5.42
CA ALA A 224 23.96 -5.53 -6.25
C ALA A 224 23.68 -5.16 -7.72
N ASN A 225 22.48 -5.47 -8.22
CA ASN A 225 22.05 -5.17 -9.58
C ASN A 225 21.51 -3.75 -9.79
N GLY A 226 21.45 -2.92 -8.75
CA GLY A 226 21.08 -1.50 -8.86
C GLY A 226 19.84 -1.09 -8.07
N GLY A 227 19.17 -2.03 -7.39
CA GLY A 227 18.00 -1.73 -6.58
C GLY A 227 18.34 -0.93 -5.31
N THR A 228 17.36 -0.17 -4.81
CA THR A 228 17.43 0.41 -3.46
C THR A 228 16.58 -0.46 -2.52
N LEU A 229 17.20 -1.04 -1.49
CA LEU A 229 16.53 -1.78 -0.42
C LEU A 229 16.40 -0.90 0.82
N ILE A 230 15.18 -0.64 1.28
CA ILE A 230 14.91 0.11 2.52
C ILE A 230 14.48 -0.87 3.59
N VAL A 231 15.21 -1.00 4.69
CA VAL A 231 14.92 -1.92 5.79
C VAL A 231 14.70 -1.11 7.06
N SER A 232 13.63 -1.38 7.82
CA SER A 232 13.42 -0.71 9.10
C SER A 232 14.00 -1.50 10.28
N PHE A 233 13.96 -0.89 11.45
CA PHE A 233 14.37 -1.46 12.71
C PHE A 233 13.81 -2.87 12.97
N PHE A 234 14.52 -3.61 13.83
CA PHE A 234 14.14 -4.96 14.26
C PHE A 234 13.98 -5.95 13.10
N SER A 235 14.85 -5.84 12.09
CA SER A 235 14.92 -6.72 10.92
C SER A 235 16.17 -7.61 10.92
N GLY A 236 16.11 -8.78 10.29
CA GLY A 236 17.23 -9.72 10.18
C GLY A 236 17.62 -10.37 11.51
N ILE A 237 16.64 -10.61 12.38
CA ILE A 237 16.86 -11.08 13.75
C ILE A 237 16.88 -12.60 13.83
N VAL A 238 15.93 -13.27 13.16
CA VAL A 238 15.73 -14.72 13.29
C VAL A 238 15.61 -15.46 11.97
N ASP A 239 15.82 -16.77 12.01
CA ASP A 239 15.50 -17.74 10.96
C ASP A 239 14.01 -18.14 10.96
N GLU A 240 13.61 -19.02 10.05
CA GLU A 240 12.24 -19.53 9.91
C GLU A 240 11.71 -20.29 11.15
N ASN A 241 12.58 -20.65 12.09
CA ASN A 241 12.25 -21.33 13.33
C ASN A 241 12.25 -20.39 14.55
N ASP A 242 12.25 -19.07 14.34
CA ASP A 242 12.36 -18.03 15.38
C ASP A 242 13.65 -18.14 16.20
N ARG A 243 14.74 -18.66 15.60
CA ARG A 243 16.06 -18.73 16.23
C ARG A 243 16.92 -17.57 15.79
N VAL A 244 17.59 -16.92 16.74
CA VAL A 244 18.42 -15.75 16.47
C VAL A 244 19.59 -16.09 15.54
N HIS A 245 19.77 -15.27 14.50
CA HIS A 245 20.99 -15.25 13.70
C HIS A 245 22.16 -14.73 14.56
N LEU A 246 23.06 -15.62 14.95
CA LEU A 246 24.22 -15.28 15.77
C LEU A 246 25.27 -14.49 14.97
N GLY A 247 26.09 -13.70 15.67
CA GLY A 247 27.18 -12.91 15.05
C GLY A 247 26.87 -11.42 14.93
N GLY A 248 25.65 -10.99 15.22
CA GLY A 248 25.27 -9.58 15.29
C GLY A 248 24.12 -9.20 14.37
N TYR A 249 23.26 -8.29 14.83
CA TYR A 249 22.13 -7.79 14.04
C TYR A 249 22.61 -6.76 12.98
N PRO A 250 21.95 -6.62 11.82
CA PRO A 250 20.75 -7.35 11.36
C PRO A 250 21.09 -8.69 10.67
N GLY A 251 22.03 -9.46 11.23
CA GLY A 251 22.30 -10.84 10.88
C GLY A 251 22.65 -11.00 9.41
N PRO A 252 21.85 -11.73 8.62
CA PRO A 252 22.14 -11.98 7.22
C PRO A 252 22.07 -10.73 6.32
N LEU A 253 21.54 -9.61 6.81
CA LEU A 253 21.45 -8.34 6.06
C LEU A 253 22.59 -7.36 6.38
N ARG A 254 23.51 -7.73 7.29
CA ARG A 254 24.57 -6.86 7.83
C ARG A 254 25.49 -6.30 6.75
N ASP A 255 25.89 -7.12 5.78
CA ASP A 255 26.79 -6.72 4.69
C ASP A 255 26.11 -5.79 3.69
N ILE A 256 24.86 -6.08 3.33
CA ILE A 256 24.05 -5.27 2.41
C ILE A 256 23.81 -3.87 3.01
N LEU A 257 23.51 -3.82 4.31
CA LEU A 257 23.18 -2.58 5.02
C LEU A 257 24.42 -1.85 5.57
N GLY A 258 25.59 -2.49 5.62
CA GLY A 258 26.84 -1.88 6.07
C GLY A 258 26.79 -1.36 7.51
N ILE A 259 26.06 -2.05 8.39
CA ILE A 259 25.85 -1.66 9.79
C ILE A 259 25.87 -2.86 10.72
N PHE A 260 26.13 -2.61 12.00
CA PHE A 260 25.92 -3.54 13.10
C PHE A 260 25.03 -2.90 14.15
N VAL A 261 23.90 -3.52 14.48
CA VAL A 261 23.03 -3.09 15.58
C VAL A 261 23.46 -3.80 16.86
N GLU A 262 23.98 -3.02 17.79
CA GLU A 262 24.53 -3.51 19.06
C GLU A 262 23.45 -3.80 20.10
N GLU A 263 22.46 -2.91 20.17
CA GLU A 263 21.43 -2.94 21.20
C GLU A 263 20.12 -2.36 20.68
N PHE A 264 19.00 -2.89 21.18
CA PHE A 264 17.66 -2.39 20.93
C PHE A 264 17.19 -1.53 22.11
N VAL A 265 16.69 -0.33 21.83
CA VAL A 265 16.08 0.55 22.82
C VAL A 265 14.61 0.74 22.46
N PRO A 266 13.71 -0.17 22.93
CA PRO A 266 12.28 0.02 22.75
C PRO A 266 11.79 1.20 23.58
N TYR A 267 10.88 2.00 23.03
CA TYR A 267 10.33 3.17 23.72
C TYR A 267 9.00 2.83 24.40
N PRO A 268 8.74 3.35 25.62
CA PRO A 268 7.38 3.48 26.12
C PRO A 268 6.52 4.30 25.14
N GLU A 269 5.22 4.02 25.05
CA GLU A 269 4.29 4.72 24.13
C GLU A 269 4.25 6.25 24.33
N THR A 270 4.62 6.74 25.52
CA THR A 270 4.66 8.17 25.85
C THR A 270 5.95 8.87 25.43
N LYS A 271 6.97 8.11 25.01
CA LYS A 271 8.29 8.64 24.69
C LYS A 271 8.39 9.03 23.22
N VAL A 272 8.80 10.28 23.01
CA VAL A 272 9.21 10.81 21.71
C VAL A 272 10.67 11.25 21.82
N ASN A 273 11.49 10.85 20.86
CA ASN A 273 12.84 11.36 20.67
C ASN A 273 12.89 12.10 19.31
N LYS A 274 14.03 12.70 18.99
CA LYS A 274 14.25 13.39 17.71
C LYS A 274 15.41 12.78 16.95
N ILE A 275 15.28 12.77 15.63
CA ILE A 275 16.39 12.57 14.69
C ILE A 275 16.72 13.89 14.00
N TYR A 276 18.00 14.11 13.72
CA TYR A 276 18.48 15.25 12.95
C TYR A 276 19.02 14.76 11.61
N SER A 277 18.50 15.36 10.54
CA SER A 277 18.97 15.26 9.16
C SER A 277 19.54 16.62 8.74
N ASN A 278 20.22 16.68 7.60
CA ASN A 278 20.84 17.91 7.05
C ASN A 278 19.88 19.10 6.87
N ASP A 279 18.58 18.85 7.00
CA ASP A 279 17.50 19.72 6.63
C ASP A 279 16.50 20.01 7.76
N GLY A 280 16.72 19.43 8.94
CA GLY A 280 15.84 19.65 10.08
C GLY A 280 15.86 18.53 11.12
N GLU A 281 15.09 18.76 12.18
CA GLU A 281 14.80 17.78 13.21
C GLU A 281 13.39 17.21 13.00
N TYR A 282 13.25 15.90 13.20
CA TYR A 282 12.00 15.16 13.03
C TYR A 282 11.76 14.31 14.26
N ASP A 283 10.49 14.06 14.58
CA ASP A 283 10.14 13.23 15.71
C ASP A 283 10.31 11.75 15.35
N CYS A 284 10.66 10.94 16.34
CA CYS A 284 10.72 9.49 16.22
C CYS A 284 10.22 8.84 17.52
N THR A 285 9.61 7.67 17.38
CA THR A 285 8.92 6.97 18.47
C THR A 285 9.20 5.47 18.42
N THR A 286 8.61 4.71 19.34
CA THR A 286 8.55 3.23 19.35
C THR A 286 9.88 2.50 19.57
N TRP A 287 10.95 2.92 18.93
CA TRP A 287 12.19 2.15 18.84
C TRP A 287 13.41 3.03 18.56
N ALA A 288 14.57 2.64 19.07
CA ALA A 288 15.87 3.08 18.57
C ALA A 288 16.84 1.90 18.54
N ASP A 289 17.45 1.68 17.39
CA ASP A 289 18.60 0.77 17.24
C ASP A 289 19.90 1.51 17.50
N ILE A 290 20.75 0.94 18.34
CA ILE A 290 22.11 1.44 18.58
C ILE A 290 23.02 0.92 17.48
N ILE A 291 23.25 1.77 16.47
CA ILE A 291 23.92 1.41 15.23
C ILE A 291 25.41 1.77 15.26
N ARG A 292 26.26 0.80 14.92
CA ARG A 292 27.65 1.00 14.49
C ARG A 292 27.73 0.91 12.98
N LEU A 293 28.48 1.82 12.37
CA LEU A 293 28.68 1.84 10.92
C LEU A 293 29.80 0.89 10.51
N GLU A 294 29.57 0.09 9.47
CA GLU A 294 30.51 -0.86 8.87
C GLU A 294 30.59 -0.65 7.35
N GLY A 295 30.78 0.61 6.94
CA GLY A 295 30.82 1.03 5.53
C GLY A 295 29.64 1.91 5.13
N ALA A 296 28.52 1.82 5.85
CA ALA A 296 27.41 2.75 5.70
C ALA A 296 27.78 4.16 6.18
N GLU A 297 27.08 5.16 5.67
CA GLU A 297 27.12 6.54 6.15
C GLU A 297 25.78 6.92 6.82
N PRO A 298 25.79 7.82 7.81
CA PRO A 298 24.57 8.28 8.45
C PRO A 298 23.83 9.29 7.56
N LEU A 299 22.53 9.08 7.36
CA LEU A 299 21.60 10.05 6.79
C LEU A 299 20.92 10.90 7.87
N ALA A 300 20.71 10.34 9.07
CA ALA A 300 20.21 11.05 10.23
C ALA A 300 20.77 10.46 11.52
N THR A 301 20.84 11.26 12.59
CA THR A 301 21.36 10.85 13.91
C THR A 301 20.37 11.18 15.03
N PHE A 302 20.33 10.36 16.08
CA PHE A 302 19.51 10.64 17.26
C PHE A 302 19.97 11.90 18.00
N LYS A 303 19.03 12.61 18.65
CA LYS A 303 19.30 13.87 19.37
C LYS A 303 19.16 13.78 20.89
N GLY A 304 18.37 12.84 21.39
CA GLY A 304 18.15 12.63 22.82
C GLY A 304 18.69 11.30 23.34
N ASP A 305 18.68 11.16 24.68
CA ASP A 305 19.24 10.05 25.45
C ASP A 305 20.77 9.88 25.35
N TRP A 306 21.28 8.81 25.96
CA TRP A 306 22.69 8.45 26.04
C TRP A 306 23.31 8.03 24.69
N TYR A 307 22.48 7.83 23.66
CA TYR A 307 22.88 7.51 22.28
C TYR A 307 22.70 8.70 21.33
N ALA A 308 22.56 9.92 21.84
CA ALA A 308 22.57 11.12 21.02
C ALA A 308 23.86 11.21 20.19
N GLY A 309 23.73 11.58 18.92
CA GLY A 309 24.81 11.60 17.93
C GLY A 309 25.06 10.26 17.23
N LEU A 310 24.49 9.15 17.71
CA LEU A 310 24.56 7.88 16.99
C LEU A 310 23.63 7.87 15.76
N PRO A 311 23.96 7.08 14.71
CA PRO A 311 23.13 6.97 13.52
C PRO A 311 21.72 6.44 13.87
N ALA A 312 20.72 7.08 13.27
CA ALA A 312 19.32 6.63 13.33
C ALA A 312 18.84 6.13 11.96
N VAL A 313 19.34 6.72 10.88
CA VAL A 313 19.09 6.30 9.51
C VAL A 313 20.41 6.28 8.76
N THR A 314 20.66 5.24 7.98
CA THR A 314 21.95 5.02 7.30
C THR A 314 21.76 4.61 5.85
N ARG A 315 22.81 4.81 5.03
CA ARG A 315 22.89 4.37 3.64
C ARG A 315 24.21 3.64 3.40
N ASN A 316 24.15 2.50 2.72
CA ASN A 316 25.32 1.74 2.29
C ASN A 316 25.26 1.48 0.78
N CYS A 317 26.34 1.79 0.07
CA CYS A 317 26.46 1.42 -1.35
C CYS A 317 26.87 -0.06 -1.45
N TYR A 318 26.13 -0.84 -2.22
CA TYR A 318 26.41 -2.27 -2.39
C TYR A 318 26.21 -2.68 -3.85
N GLY A 319 27.29 -3.13 -4.49
CA GLY A 319 27.31 -3.34 -5.95
C GLY A 319 26.93 -2.06 -6.70
N LYS A 320 25.87 -2.10 -7.51
CA LYS A 320 25.35 -0.95 -8.25
C LYS A 320 24.22 -0.19 -7.53
N GLY A 321 23.69 -0.74 -6.45
CA GLY A 321 22.55 -0.20 -5.70
C GLY A 321 22.92 0.27 -4.31
N GLU A 322 21.93 0.36 -3.44
CA GLU A 322 22.14 0.76 -2.04
C GLU A 322 21.17 0.08 -1.06
N GLY A 323 21.64 -0.15 0.16
CA GLY A 323 20.82 -0.48 1.32
C GLY A 323 20.61 0.77 2.19
N ILE A 324 19.38 1.04 2.60
CA ILE A 324 19.03 2.09 3.57
C ILE A 324 18.44 1.42 4.80
N TYR A 325 18.98 1.73 5.97
CA TYR A 325 18.44 1.23 7.24
C TYR A 325 17.79 2.36 8.03
N VAL A 326 16.54 2.16 8.46
CA VAL A 326 15.75 3.09 9.29
C VAL A 326 15.62 2.50 10.69
N GLY A 327 16.57 2.81 11.58
CA GLY A 327 16.70 2.24 12.94
C GLY A 327 15.73 2.79 13.99
N THR A 328 14.63 3.41 13.57
CA THR A 328 13.60 3.98 14.46
C THR A 328 12.25 4.04 13.74
N TYR A 329 11.19 4.48 14.41
CA TYR A 329 9.93 4.83 13.76
C TYR A 329 9.80 6.35 13.64
N PRO A 330 10.30 6.96 12.53
CA PRO A 330 10.24 8.40 12.33
C PRO A 330 8.82 8.87 11.98
N ASP A 331 8.56 10.16 12.15
CA ASP A 331 7.32 10.78 11.70
C ASP A 331 7.15 10.72 10.17
N SER A 332 5.92 10.99 9.70
CA SER A 332 5.58 10.93 8.28
C SER A 332 6.31 11.98 7.43
N ASN A 333 6.76 13.10 8.02
CA ASN A 333 7.46 14.14 7.27
C ASN A 333 8.86 13.65 6.87
N TYR A 334 9.58 13.06 7.81
CA TYR A 334 10.87 12.45 7.51
C TYR A 334 10.73 11.27 6.56
N LEU A 335 9.76 10.38 6.81
CA LEU A 335 9.57 9.19 5.98
C LEU A 335 9.20 9.57 4.54
N GLY A 336 8.30 10.53 4.36
CA GLY A 336 7.92 11.05 3.04
C GLY A 336 9.11 11.65 2.29
N ARG A 337 9.96 12.41 2.99
CA ARG A 337 11.18 12.99 2.43
C ARG A 337 12.21 11.94 2.00
N LEU A 338 12.44 10.93 2.85
CA LEU A 338 13.36 9.84 2.53
C LEU A 338 12.93 9.13 1.25
N LEU A 339 11.64 8.81 1.14
CA LEU A 339 11.08 8.16 -0.04
C LEU A 339 11.15 9.05 -1.29
N GLU A 340 10.90 10.36 -1.16
CA GLU A 340 11.05 11.32 -2.27
C GLU A 340 12.47 11.31 -2.85
N GLN A 341 13.50 11.32 -1.99
CA GLN A 341 14.90 11.25 -2.44
C GLN A 341 15.21 9.94 -3.17
N VAL A 342 14.70 8.82 -2.67
CA VAL A 342 14.88 7.50 -3.28
C VAL A 342 14.16 7.43 -4.63
N PHE A 343 12.93 7.94 -4.73
CA PHE A 343 12.17 7.94 -5.99
C PHE A 343 12.78 8.85 -7.05
N ALA A 344 13.28 10.02 -6.64
CA ALA A 344 14.00 10.92 -7.55
C ALA A 344 15.23 10.26 -8.17
N LYS A 345 16.00 9.50 -7.37
CA LYS A 345 17.17 8.73 -7.84
C LYS A 345 16.80 7.68 -8.91
N HIS A 346 15.64 7.05 -8.76
CA HIS A 346 15.15 5.97 -9.64
C HIS A 346 14.23 6.45 -10.77
N HIS A 347 14.00 7.77 -10.85
CA HIS A 347 13.05 8.40 -11.76
C HIS A 347 11.64 7.81 -11.64
N ILE A 348 11.22 7.47 -10.42
CA ILE A 348 9.88 6.99 -10.11
C ILE A 348 9.01 8.22 -9.86
N ASN A 349 8.11 8.51 -10.79
CA ASN A 349 7.24 9.69 -10.72
C ASN A 349 5.78 9.26 -10.62
N PRO A 350 4.91 10.07 -9.99
CA PRO A 350 3.46 9.89 -10.12
C PRO A 350 3.03 9.92 -11.59
N ILE A 351 1.92 9.26 -11.89
CA ILE A 351 1.32 9.29 -13.24
C ILE A 351 0.87 10.72 -13.58
N LEU A 352 0.33 11.43 -12.60
CA LEU A 352 -0.06 12.84 -12.68
C LEU A 352 0.24 13.55 -11.36
N GLU A 353 0.67 14.80 -11.46
CA GLU A 353 0.71 15.73 -10.33
C GLU A 353 -0.73 16.15 -9.98
N VAL A 354 -1.16 15.88 -8.76
CA VAL A 354 -2.54 16.10 -8.32
C VAL A 354 -2.59 16.71 -6.92
N ALA A 355 -3.71 17.35 -6.61
CA ALA A 355 -3.98 17.86 -5.26
C ALA A 355 -4.15 16.71 -4.25
N GLU A 356 -4.12 17.05 -2.96
CA GLU A 356 -4.37 16.09 -1.88
C GLU A 356 -5.71 15.36 -2.05
N ASN A 357 -5.74 14.11 -1.58
CA ASN A 357 -6.91 13.23 -1.59
C ASN A 357 -7.45 12.90 -3.00
N ILE A 358 -6.63 13.10 -4.03
CA ILE A 358 -6.89 12.59 -5.39
C ILE A 358 -6.05 11.33 -5.62
N GLU A 359 -6.72 10.20 -5.77
CA GLU A 359 -6.06 8.96 -6.19
C GLU A 359 -6.03 8.88 -7.72
N VAL A 360 -4.86 8.51 -8.25
CA VAL A 360 -4.62 8.26 -9.67
C VAL A 360 -3.94 6.91 -9.80
N GLN A 361 -4.56 5.98 -10.51
CA GLN A 361 -4.00 4.66 -10.81
C GLN A 361 -4.06 4.40 -12.31
N GLN A 362 -3.11 3.62 -12.82
CA GLN A 362 -3.09 3.19 -14.21
C GLN A 362 -3.20 1.68 -14.30
N ARG A 363 -4.19 1.21 -15.05
CA ARG A 363 -4.28 -0.17 -15.52
C ARG A 363 -3.97 -0.22 -17.01
N GLU A 364 -3.42 -1.32 -17.47
CA GLU A 364 -3.03 -1.50 -18.87
C GLU A 364 -3.30 -2.91 -19.39
N THR A 365 -3.68 -2.97 -20.66
CA THR A 365 -3.63 -4.18 -21.49
C THR A 365 -2.46 -4.07 -22.46
N ASP A 366 -2.31 -5.05 -23.34
CA ASP A 366 -1.31 -4.97 -24.42
C ASP A 366 -1.64 -3.82 -25.42
N GLU A 367 -2.89 -3.35 -25.44
CA GLU A 367 -3.38 -2.35 -26.40
C GLU A 367 -3.61 -0.97 -25.78
N TRP A 368 -4.07 -0.89 -24.53
CA TRP A 368 -4.63 0.34 -23.97
C TRP A 368 -4.10 0.62 -22.56
N LYS A 369 -3.96 1.92 -22.26
CA LYS A 369 -3.76 2.42 -20.90
C LYS A 369 -5.04 3.08 -20.41
N TYR A 370 -5.37 2.80 -19.16
CA TYR A 370 -6.55 3.31 -18.49
C TYR A 370 -6.14 4.05 -17.23
N LEU A 371 -6.38 5.36 -17.23
CA LEU A 371 -6.18 6.21 -16.08
C LEU A 371 -7.49 6.27 -15.27
N ILE A 372 -7.43 5.85 -14.01
CA ILE A 372 -8.56 5.85 -13.08
C ILE A 372 -8.26 6.90 -12.02
N ILE A 373 -9.08 7.96 -12.02
CA ILE A 373 -8.93 9.11 -11.14
C ILE A 373 -10.10 9.14 -10.18
N ILE A 374 -9.81 9.33 -8.89
CA ILE A 374 -10.78 9.23 -7.81
C ILE A 374 -10.62 10.44 -6.91
N ASN A 375 -11.65 11.28 -6.85
CA ASN A 375 -11.67 12.45 -5.98
C ASN A 375 -12.35 12.12 -4.65
N HIS A 376 -11.54 11.97 -3.60
CA HIS A 376 -12.07 11.72 -2.25
C HIS A 376 -12.50 12.99 -1.51
N ASN A 377 -12.22 14.18 -2.06
CA ASN A 377 -12.70 15.43 -1.49
C ASN A 377 -14.21 15.59 -1.70
N ASP A 378 -14.83 16.46 -0.92
CA ASP A 378 -16.24 16.85 -1.07
C ASP A 378 -16.43 18.07 -2.00
N TYR A 379 -15.36 18.52 -2.66
CA TYR A 379 -15.35 19.64 -3.61
C TYR A 379 -14.74 19.26 -4.96
N GLU A 380 -15.08 20.04 -6.00
CA GLU A 380 -14.54 19.87 -7.37
C GLU A 380 -13.03 20.17 -7.39
N VAL A 381 -12.28 19.35 -8.12
CA VAL A 381 -10.87 19.62 -8.44
C VAL A 381 -10.66 19.75 -9.94
N THR A 382 -9.65 20.52 -10.33
CA THR A 382 -9.18 20.61 -11.72
C THR A 382 -7.78 19.99 -11.81
N LEU A 383 -7.61 19.06 -12.74
CA LEU A 383 -6.36 18.34 -13.00
C LEU A 383 -5.82 18.72 -14.38
N SER A 384 -4.50 18.72 -14.53
CA SER A 384 -3.84 18.94 -15.81
C SER A 384 -3.45 17.59 -16.43
N LEU A 385 -4.03 17.26 -17.58
CA LEU A 385 -3.68 16.09 -18.38
C LEU A 385 -2.71 16.48 -19.49
N PRO A 386 -1.78 15.59 -19.90
CA PRO A 386 -0.90 15.81 -21.04
C PRO A 386 -1.65 16.23 -22.32
N GLU A 387 -1.34 17.41 -22.85
CA GLU A 387 -2.03 18.03 -24.00
C GLU A 387 -1.80 17.30 -25.33
N ASP A 388 -0.75 16.49 -25.43
CA ASP A 388 -0.40 15.67 -26.60
C ASP A 388 -1.17 14.34 -26.66
N LYS A 389 -2.09 14.10 -25.72
CA LYS A 389 -2.88 12.87 -25.62
C LYS A 389 -4.35 13.13 -25.90
N ILE A 390 -5.03 12.10 -26.40
CA ILE A 390 -6.49 12.07 -26.53
C ILE A 390 -7.02 11.07 -25.51
N TYR A 391 -8.07 11.46 -24.79
CA TYR A 391 -8.71 10.62 -23.79
C TYR A 391 -10.15 10.32 -24.18
N GLN A 392 -10.61 9.10 -23.91
CA GLN A 392 -12.03 8.78 -23.86
C GLN A 392 -12.43 8.46 -22.43
N ASN A 393 -13.41 9.19 -21.89
CA ASN A 393 -14.00 8.83 -20.61
C ASN A 393 -14.94 7.64 -20.81
N MET A 394 -14.62 6.50 -20.19
CA MET A 394 -15.33 5.24 -20.35
C MET A 394 -16.70 5.23 -19.64
N ILE A 395 -16.95 6.15 -18.72
CA ILE A 395 -18.22 6.25 -17.99
C ILE A 395 -19.27 6.99 -18.83
N ASP A 396 -18.93 8.13 -19.44
CA ASP A 396 -19.87 8.95 -20.21
C ASP A 396 -19.67 8.88 -21.75
N GLY A 397 -18.57 8.26 -22.20
CA GLY A 397 -18.24 8.02 -23.60
C GLY A 397 -17.57 9.21 -24.31
N LYS A 398 -17.38 10.35 -23.66
CA LYS A 398 -16.86 11.56 -24.31
C LYS A 398 -15.37 11.43 -24.62
N CYS A 399 -14.99 11.85 -25.82
CA CYS A 399 -13.59 12.01 -26.23
C CYS A 399 -13.18 13.47 -26.14
N PHE A 400 -11.97 13.72 -25.67
CA PHE A 400 -11.40 15.07 -25.56
C PHE A 400 -9.87 14.99 -25.63
N ARG A 401 -9.25 16.09 -26.08
CA ARG A 401 -7.80 16.26 -26.00
C ARG A 401 -7.41 16.61 -24.56
N GLY A 402 -6.22 16.21 -24.11
CA GLY A 402 -5.69 16.60 -22.82
C GLY A 402 -5.61 18.12 -22.63
N GLY A 403 -5.37 18.52 -21.38
CA GLY A 403 -5.61 19.87 -20.87
C GLY A 403 -6.31 19.78 -19.51
N GLU A 404 -7.20 20.72 -19.21
CA GLU A 404 -7.94 20.71 -17.94
C GLU A 404 -9.03 19.64 -17.89
N LEU A 405 -9.01 18.80 -16.85
CA LEU A 405 -10.09 17.89 -16.49
C LEU A 405 -10.68 18.29 -15.14
N ARG A 406 -11.99 18.52 -15.08
CA ARG A 406 -12.72 18.77 -13.82
C ARG A 406 -13.38 17.51 -13.32
N ILE A 407 -13.22 17.23 -12.02
CA ILE A 407 -13.83 16.08 -11.35
C ILE A 407 -14.55 16.58 -10.10
N GLN A 408 -15.85 16.29 -10.00
CA GLN A 408 -16.66 16.67 -8.85
C GLN A 408 -16.15 15.99 -7.56
N GLY A 409 -16.55 16.53 -6.40
CA GLY A 409 -16.30 15.87 -5.12
C GLY A 409 -17.01 14.52 -5.04
N ILE A 410 -16.36 13.51 -4.45
CA ILE A 410 -16.88 12.14 -4.33
C ILE A 410 -17.27 11.57 -5.72
N ASP A 411 -16.40 11.78 -6.71
CA ASP A 411 -16.60 11.33 -8.08
C ASP A 411 -15.33 10.70 -8.68
N VAL A 412 -15.50 10.06 -9.84
CA VAL A 412 -14.43 9.34 -10.54
C VAL A 412 -14.42 9.64 -12.04
N ALA A 413 -13.25 9.52 -12.64
CA ALA A 413 -13.07 9.44 -14.08
C ALA A 413 -12.30 8.18 -14.46
N VAL A 414 -12.73 7.49 -15.51
CA VAL A 414 -12.00 6.36 -16.10
C VAL A 414 -11.66 6.73 -17.53
N LEU A 415 -10.40 7.03 -17.80
CA LEU A 415 -9.95 7.55 -19.08
C LEU A 415 -9.14 6.51 -19.82
N ARG A 416 -9.54 6.17 -21.04
CA ARG A 416 -8.68 5.43 -21.97
C ARG A 416 -7.80 6.41 -22.74
N GLU A 417 -6.49 6.23 -22.69
CA GLU A 417 -5.50 7.04 -23.40
C GLU A 417 -5.36 6.57 -24.86
N HIS A 418 -5.29 7.52 -25.79
CA HIS A 418 -4.98 7.34 -27.20
C HIS A 418 -3.77 8.21 -27.56
N ASP A 419 -2.76 7.61 -28.21
CA ASP A 419 -1.66 8.37 -28.80
C ASP A 419 -2.15 9.12 -30.05
N GLU A 420 -1.75 10.38 -30.22
CA GLU A 420 -2.04 11.16 -31.45
C GLU A 420 -1.51 10.49 -32.73
N ALA A 421 -0.50 9.62 -32.60
CA ALA A 421 -0.02 8.77 -33.66
C ALA A 421 -0.97 7.58 -33.87
N GLY A 422 -2.10 7.81 -34.51
CA GLY A 422 -3.11 6.79 -34.83
C GLY A 422 -2.56 5.55 -35.53
N LYS A 423 -2.14 4.56 -34.74
CA LYS A 423 -1.98 3.17 -35.15
C LYS A 423 -2.64 2.28 -34.11
N VAL A 424 -3.89 1.94 -34.41
CA VAL A 424 -4.49 0.66 -34.03
C VAL A 424 -3.73 -0.45 -34.76
#